data_AF-A0A437MJ68-F1
#
_entry.id   AF-A0A437MJ68-F1
#
_cell.length_a   1.000
_cell.length_b   1.000
_cell.length_c   1.000
_cell.angle_alpha   90.00
_cell.angle_beta   90.00
_cell.angle_gamma   90.00
#
_symmetry.space_group_name_H-M   'P 1'
#
loop_
_entity.id
_entity.type
_entity.pdbx_description
1 polymer ?
#
loop_
_entity_poly.entity_id
_entity_poly.type
_entity_poly.pdbx_seq_one_letter_code
_entity_poly.pdbx_strand_id
1 'polypeptide(L)'
;MRRALLAAAAALVSALPAQAQRFLYDPEPPAGAAFLRYVNATGAEVSVRAEQGAPRALGTANDARVSPYTIVERVQGRDVAVEFPGGRRTLRLAPGSFTTLLLVERDGRVAAEPVTDQAEFNQLRARLSFYNATGACADGELAIMPAGTAVFRSVAPGAAQSRSVNPVEADLAARCGGAAASLRLGGLEAGGMYSIWLMRPGAAPVAFITRDSTERRR
;
A
#
# COMPACT_ATOMS: atom_id res chain seq x y z
N MET A 1 -53.84 46.48 43.51
CA MET A 1 -54.17 45.14 44.06
C MET A 1 -53.46 44.09 43.21
N ARG A 2 -52.20 43.78 43.52
CA ARG A 2 -51.72 42.55 44.20
C ARG A 2 -52.05 41.23 43.48
N ARG A 3 -51.05 40.77 42.69
CA ARG A 3 -50.44 39.43 42.58
C ARG A 3 -51.35 38.19 42.52
N ALA A 4 -51.20 37.43 41.44
CA ALA A 4 -50.81 35.99 41.33
C ALA A 4 -51.06 35.57 39.85
N LEU A 5 -50.33 34.72 39.13
CA LEU A 5 -49.57 33.51 39.44
C LEU A 5 -48.38 33.39 38.45
N LEU A 6 -47.23 32.98 38.96
CA LEU A 6 -46.09 32.47 38.20
C LEU A 6 -46.33 30.98 37.92
N ALA A 7 -46.23 30.54 36.66
CA ALA A 7 -46.13 29.13 36.29
C ALA A 7 -44.82 28.92 35.50
N ALA A 8 -44.02 27.99 36.00
CA ALA A 8 -42.63 27.75 35.62
C ALA A 8 -42.50 27.09 34.24
N ALA A 9 -41.61 27.64 33.40
CA ALA A 9 -41.18 27.01 32.16
C ALA A 9 -39.95 26.13 32.43
N ALA A 10 -40.13 24.81 32.38
CA ALA A 10 -39.02 23.84 32.39
C ALA A 10 -38.52 23.67 30.95
N ALA A 11 -37.41 24.33 30.61
CA ALA A 11 -36.71 24.11 29.35
C ALA A 11 -35.80 22.87 29.47
N LEU A 12 -36.21 21.77 28.84
CA LEU A 12 -35.36 20.60 28.58
C LEU A 12 -34.27 21.00 27.58
N VAL A 13 -33.05 21.26 28.07
CA VAL A 13 -31.85 21.38 27.24
C VAL A 13 -31.38 19.97 26.90
N SER A 14 -31.80 19.48 25.73
CA SER A 14 -31.27 18.27 25.12
C SER A 14 -29.79 18.49 24.79
N ALA A 15 -28.90 17.80 25.50
CA ALA A 15 -27.50 17.72 25.14
C ALA A 15 -27.38 16.98 23.79
N LEU A 16 -27.07 17.70 22.71
CA LEU A 16 -26.65 17.10 21.45
C LEU A 16 -25.26 16.48 21.67
N PRO A 17 -25.01 15.22 21.25
CA PRO A 17 -23.67 14.71 21.22
C PRO A 17 -22.90 15.46 20.13
N ALA A 18 -21.76 16.04 20.48
CA ALA A 18 -20.80 16.58 19.54
C ALA A 18 -20.31 15.44 18.64
N GLN A 19 -20.91 15.30 17.47
CA GLN A 19 -20.42 14.38 16.45
C GLN A 19 -19.07 14.88 15.94
N ALA A 20 -18.10 13.96 16.00
CA ALA A 20 -16.74 14.05 15.50
C ALA A 20 -16.58 14.98 14.29
N GLN A 21 -15.81 16.06 14.47
CA GLN A 21 -15.28 16.84 13.36
C GLN A 21 -14.43 15.91 12.49
N ARG A 22 -15.00 15.49 11.36
CA ARG A 22 -14.24 14.93 10.24
C ARG A 22 -13.20 15.98 9.86
N PHE A 23 -11.93 15.73 10.15
CA PHE A 23 -10.84 16.53 9.60
C PHE A 23 -10.99 16.47 8.07
N LEU A 24 -11.32 17.61 7.47
CA LEU A 24 -11.69 17.74 6.06
C LEU A 24 -10.46 17.55 5.14
N TYR A 25 -9.25 17.61 5.71
CA TYR A 25 -7.98 17.45 5.01
C TYR A 25 -7.03 16.63 5.87
N ASP A 26 -6.43 15.59 5.30
CA ASP A 26 -5.23 14.97 5.88
C ASP A 26 -4.09 16.01 5.82
N PRO A 27 -3.26 16.15 6.88
CA PRO A 27 -2.20 17.15 6.90
C PRO A 27 -1.18 16.86 5.81
N GLU A 28 -0.91 17.86 4.96
CA GLU A 28 0.07 17.76 3.89
C GLU A 28 1.44 17.34 4.46
N PRO A 29 2.13 16.36 3.85
CA PRO A 29 3.45 15.94 4.27
C PRO A 29 4.43 17.12 4.33
N PRO A 30 5.40 17.11 5.26
CA PRO A 30 6.42 18.15 5.32
C PRO A 30 7.19 18.26 3.99
N ALA A 31 7.61 19.48 3.65
CA ALA A 31 8.46 19.70 2.49
C ALA A 31 9.73 18.83 2.56
N GLY A 32 10.11 18.22 1.43
CA GLY A 32 11.29 17.36 1.37
C GLY A 32 11.09 15.96 1.98
N ALA A 33 9.85 15.54 2.26
CA ALA A 33 9.53 14.18 2.66
C ALA A 33 9.43 13.22 1.47
N ALA A 34 9.58 11.92 1.74
CA ALA A 34 9.26 10.83 0.82
C ALA A 34 8.37 9.79 1.53
N PHE A 35 7.88 8.83 0.79
CA PHE A 35 6.97 7.80 1.28
C PHE A 35 7.61 6.42 1.09
N LEU A 36 7.70 5.66 2.17
CA LEU A 36 8.29 4.33 2.18
C LEU A 36 7.31 3.32 2.74
N ARG A 37 7.02 2.26 1.99
CA ARG A 37 6.30 1.08 2.52
C ARG A 37 7.16 -0.17 2.45
N TYR A 38 6.79 -1.16 3.24
CA TYR A 38 7.47 -2.45 3.31
C TYR A 38 6.50 -3.56 2.90
N VAL A 39 7.01 -4.53 2.16
CA VAL A 39 6.22 -5.65 1.66
C VAL A 39 6.93 -6.95 1.90
N ASN A 40 6.28 -7.87 2.61
CA ASN A 40 6.79 -9.22 2.84
C ASN A 40 6.35 -10.18 1.74
N ALA A 41 7.26 -10.50 0.82
CA ALA A 41 7.07 -11.52 -0.21
C ALA A 41 7.66 -12.89 0.18
N THR A 42 8.17 -13.04 1.40
CA THR A 42 8.80 -14.27 1.90
C THR A 42 7.77 -15.29 2.43
N GLY A 43 8.22 -16.52 2.69
CA GLY A 43 7.41 -17.59 3.29
C GLY A 43 7.14 -17.44 4.79
N ALA A 44 7.85 -16.54 5.48
CA ALA A 44 7.82 -16.41 6.94
C ALA A 44 7.47 -14.98 7.36
N GLU A 45 7.15 -14.79 8.65
CA GLU A 45 7.03 -13.44 9.21
C GLU A 45 8.41 -12.77 9.25
N VAL A 46 8.44 -11.47 8.99
CA VAL A 46 9.67 -10.68 8.98
C VAL A 46 9.51 -9.42 9.79
N SER A 47 10.60 -8.95 10.39
CA SER A 47 10.65 -7.67 11.10
C SER A 47 11.54 -6.70 10.35
N VAL A 48 11.04 -5.49 10.11
CA VAL A 48 11.81 -4.39 9.50
C VAL A 48 11.90 -3.21 10.43
N ARG A 49 13.02 -2.49 10.38
CA ARG A 49 13.25 -1.28 11.17
C ARG A 49 13.93 -0.22 10.32
N ALA A 50 13.27 0.93 10.15
CA ALA A 50 13.95 2.13 9.66
C ALA A 50 14.76 2.75 10.80
N GLU A 51 15.99 3.16 10.52
CA GLU A 51 16.93 3.92 11.37
C GLU A 51 16.62 3.95 12.89
N GLN A 52 15.74 4.86 13.30
CA GLN A 52 15.41 5.21 14.70
C GLN A 52 13.95 4.87 15.06
N GLY A 53 13.26 4.12 14.19
CA GLY A 53 11.90 3.68 14.39
C GLY A 53 11.79 2.39 15.20
N ALA A 54 10.59 2.11 15.69
CA ALA A 54 10.28 0.80 16.27
C ALA A 54 10.32 -0.28 15.17
N PRO A 55 10.73 -1.52 15.50
CA PRO A 55 10.55 -2.65 14.60
C PRO A 55 9.08 -2.83 14.22
N ARG A 56 8.84 -3.10 12.93
CA ARG A 56 7.52 -3.42 12.38
C ARG A 56 7.52 -4.89 11.94
N ALA A 57 6.59 -5.67 12.48
CA ALA A 57 6.32 -7.01 11.99
C ALA A 57 5.47 -6.96 10.72
N LEU A 58 5.81 -7.81 9.75
CA LEU A 58 5.02 -8.08 8.55
C LEU A 58 4.68 -9.57 8.54
N GLY A 59 3.40 -9.88 8.49
CA GLY A 59 2.89 -11.25 8.52
C GLY A 59 2.97 -11.94 7.16
N THR A 60 2.34 -13.11 7.09
CA THR A 60 2.24 -13.93 5.87
C THR A 60 0.82 -13.99 5.29
N ALA A 61 -0.16 -13.40 5.96
CA ALA A 61 -1.49 -13.16 5.41
C ALA A 61 -1.46 -11.95 4.45
N ASN A 62 -2.34 -11.95 3.43
CA ASN A 62 -2.32 -10.95 2.34
C ASN A 62 -2.34 -9.49 2.85
N ASP A 63 -3.18 -9.20 3.84
CA ASP A 63 -3.31 -7.88 4.48
C ASP A 63 -2.16 -7.55 5.44
N ALA A 64 -1.58 -8.56 6.09
CA ALA A 64 -0.46 -8.39 7.01
C ALA A 64 0.92 -8.28 6.32
N ARG A 65 1.01 -8.60 5.02
CA ARG A 65 2.25 -8.54 4.23
C ARG A 65 2.64 -7.12 3.80
N VAL A 66 1.68 -6.21 3.67
CA VAL A 66 1.88 -4.89 3.06
C VAL A 66 1.64 -3.81 4.10
N SER A 67 2.67 -3.04 4.44
CA SER A 67 2.48 -1.88 5.29
C SER A 67 1.81 -0.73 4.53
N PRO A 68 1.11 0.19 5.21
CA PRO A 68 0.89 1.52 4.67
C PRO A 68 2.24 2.22 4.41
N TYR A 69 2.22 3.27 3.60
CA TYR A 69 3.38 4.15 3.45
C TYR A 69 3.62 4.95 4.74
N THR A 70 4.83 4.88 5.26
CA THR A 70 5.32 5.78 6.30
C THR A 70 5.95 7.01 5.63
N ILE A 71 5.74 8.18 6.22
CA ILE A 71 6.38 9.42 5.79
C ILE A 71 7.81 9.45 6.34
N VAL A 72 8.80 9.57 5.46
CA VAL A 72 10.20 9.75 5.82
C VAL A 72 10.57 11.21 5.55
N GLU A 73 10.82 11.96 6.62
CA GLU A 73 11.10 13.39 6.51
C GLU A 73 12.55 13.67 6.10
N ARG A 74 12.78 14.85 5.50
CA ARG A 74 14.13 15.39 5.19
C ARG A 74 15.02 14.38 4.46
N VAL A 75 14.56 13.86 3.32
CA VAL A 75 15.32 12.86 2.53
C VAL A 75 16.34 13.48 1.58
N GLN A 76 16.27 14.79 1.31
CA GLN A 76 17.17 15.47 0.40
C GLN A 76 18.65 15.29 0.83
N GLY A 77 19.45 14.64 -0.01
CA GLY A 77 20.87 14.39 0.24
C GLY A 77 21.16 13.45 1.41
N ARG A 78 20.14 12.74 1.93
CA ARG A 78 20.25 11.85 3.07
C ARG A 78 19.99 10.41 2.65
N ASP A 79 20.90 9.54 3.04
CA ASP A 79 20.73 8.10 2.96
C ASP A 79 19.81 7.63 4.11
N VAL A 80 18.81 6.81 3.80
CA VAL A 80 17.88 6.22 4.76
C VAL A 80 18.21 4.75 4.92
N ALA A 81 18.54 4.31 6.13
CA ALA A 81 18.84 2.91 6.37
C ALA A 81 17.65 2.11 6.89
N VAL A 82 17.45 0.91 6.32
CA VAL A 82 16.45 -0.07 6.74
C VAL A 82 17.14 -1.37 7.11
N GLU A 83 16.85 -1.88 8.30
CA GLU A 83 17.28 -3.17 8.79
C GLU A 83 16.16 -4.21 8.62
N PHE A 84 16.54 -5.42 8.27
CA PHE A 84 15.67 -6.57 8.02
C PHE A 84 16.44 -7.86 8.36
N PRO A 85 15.80 -9.05 8.41
CA PRO A 85 16.46 -10.26 8.90
C PRO A 85 17.73 -10.66 8.12
N GLY A 86 17.79 -10.31 6.83
CA GLY A 86 18.94 -10.57 5.96
C GLY A 86 20.02 -9.49 5.95
N GLY A 87 19.87 -8.40 6.72
CA GLY A 87 20.90 -7.36 6.86
C GLY A 87 20.36 -5.93 6.86
N ARG A 88 21.10 -5.03 6.21
CA ARG A 88 20.81 -3.59 6.16
C ARG A 88 20.86 -3.09 4.72
N ARG A 89 19.87 -2.29 4.34
CA ARG A 89 19.76 -1.64 3.02
C ARG A 89 19.77 -0.13 3.21
N THR A 90 20.65 0.53 2.47
CA THR A 90 20.65 1.99 2.37
C THR A 90 19.84 2.42 1.15
N LEU A 91 18.93 3.36 1.36
CA LEU A 91 18.01 3.89 0.35
C LEU A 91 18.28 5.37 0.13
N ARG A 92 18.35 5.80 -1.14
CA ARG A 92 18.32 7.20 -1.53
C ARG A 92 16.93 7.54 -2.03
N LEU A 93 16.15 8.20 -1.19
CA LEU A 93 14.78 8.58 -1.52
C LEU A 93 14.76 9.99 -2.10
N ALA A 94 14.10 10.18 -3.24
CA ALA A 94 13.86 11.51 -3.77
C ALA A 94 12.68 12.17 -3.03
N PRO A 95 12.69 13.50 -2.80
CA PRO A 95 11.51 14.20 -2.28
C PRO A 95 10.26 13.91 -3.12
N GLY A 96 9.12 13.69 -2.45
CA GLY A 96 7.84 13.37 -3.07
C GLY A 96 7.76 11.95 -3.67
N SER A 97 8.83 11.16 -3.63
CA SER A 97 8.82 9.81 -4.17
C SER A 97 8.06 8.83 -3.28
N PHE A 98 7.41 7.86 -3.91
CA PHE A 98 6.87 6.67 -3.28
C PHE A 98 7.81 5.50 -3.58
N THR A 99 8.28 4.83 -2.53
CA THR A 99 9.16 3.67 -2.64
C THR A 99 8.55 2.50 -1.89
N THR A 100 8.46 1.37 -2.57
CA THR A 100 8.10 0.07 -2.01
C THR A 100 9.37 -0.73 -1.78
N LEU A 101 9.66 -1.12 -0.54
CA LEU A 101 10.76 -2.04 -0.23
C LEU A 101 10.23 -3.47 -0.16
N LEU A 102 10.50 -4.27 -1.20
CA LEU A 102 10.15 -5.67 -1.27
C LEU A 102 11.16 -6.51 -0.47
N LEU A 103 10.66 -7.33 0.44
CA LEU A 103 11.43 -8.34 1.16
C LEU A 103 11.19 -9.68 0.48
N VAL A 104 12.18 -10.17 -0.25
CA VAL A 104 12.10 -11.38 -1.07
C VAL A 104 13.07 -12.43 -0.56
N GLU A 105 12.76 -13.71 -0.76
CA GLU A 105 13.73 -14.79 -0.54
C GLU A 105 14.66 -14.90 -1.74
N ARG A 106 15.98 -14.88 -1.50
CA ARG A 106 17.02 -15.06 -2.51
C ARG A 106 18.16 -15.87 -1.92
N ASP A 107 18.52 -16.97 -2.57
CA ASP A 107 19.60 -17.86 -2.13
C ASP A 107 19.47 -18.28 -0.65
N GLY A 108 18.24 -18.52 -0.20
CA GLY A 108 17.91 -18.93 1.18
C GLY A 108 18.05 -17.81 2.23
N ARG A 109 18.10 -16.54 1.81
CA ARG A 109 18.14 -15.38 2.69
C ARG A 109 17.13 -14.33 2.24
N VAL A 110 16.61 -13.58 3.20
CA VAL A 110 15.82 -12.38 2.90
C VAL A 110 16.72 -11.32 2.25
N ALA A 111 16.28 -10.78 1.12
CA ALA A 111 16.88 -9.63 0.45
C ALA A 111 15.86 -8.48 0.40
N ALA A 112 16.36 -7.24 0.35
CA ALA A 112 15.53 -6.04 0.28
C ALA A 112 15.73 -5.33 -1.06
N GLU A 113 14.69 -5.31 -1.89
CA GLU A 113 14.68 -4.77 -3.24
C GLU A 113 13.77 -3.53 -3.31
N PRO A 114 14.32 -2.32 -3.51
CA PRO A 114 13.52 -1.11 -3.61
C PRO A 114 12.91 -0.97 -5.01
N VAL A 115 11.62 -0.65 -5.04
CA VAL A 115 10.85 -0.33 -6.24
C VAL A 115 10.37 1.11 -6.10
N THR A 116 10.71 1.96 -7.05
CA THR A 116 10.18 3.33 -7.10
C THR A 116 8.83 3.30 -7.80
N ASP A 117 7.79 3.72 -7.10
CA ASP A 117 6.43 3.66 -7.57
C ASP A 117 6.13 4.86 -8.47
N GLN A 118 5.40 4.64 -9.56
CA GLN A 118 4.94 5.73 -10.41
C GLN A 118 3.87 6.52 -9.66
N ALA A 119 4.06 7.83 -9.53
CA ALA A 119 3.19 8.71 -8.72
C ALA A 119 2.06 9.38 -9.52
N GLU A 120 1.73 8.91 -10.73
CA GLU A 120 0.66 9.53 -11.51
C GLU A 120 -0.69 9.36 -10.79
N PHE A 121 -1.35 10.47 -10.50
CA PHE A 121 -2.64 10.51 -9.82
C PHE A 121 -3.72 11.06 -10.76
N ASN A 122 -4.88 10.40 -10.78
CA ASN A 122 -6.04 10.83 -11.54
C ASN A 122 -7.28 10.79 -10.64
N GLN A 123 -7.94 11.92 -10.44
CA GLN A 123 -9.10 12.00 -9.56
C GLN A 123 -10.33 11.26 -10.09
N LEU A 124 -10.42 11.05 -11.41
CA LEU A 124 -11.58 10.47 -12.10
C LEU A 124 -11.45 8.96 -12.35
N ARG A 125 -10.26 8.41 -12.15
CA ARG A 125 -9.95 7.00 -12.43
C ARG A 125 -9.25 6.36 -11.24
N ALA A 126 -9.43 5.06 -11.09
CA ALA A 126 -8.62 4.31 -10.16
C ALA A 126 -7.23 4.11 -10.77
N ARG A 127 -6.18 4.12 -9.94
CA ARG A 127 -4.84 3.71 -10.36
C ARG A 127 -4.62 2.27 -9.96
N LEU A 128 -4.25 1.44 -10.94
CA LEU A 128 -3.88 0.06 -10.71
C LEU A 128 -2.38 -0.10 -10.96
N SER A 129 -1.66 -0.65 -9.99
CA SER A 129 -0.24 -0.99 -10.11
C SER A 129 -0.06 -2.49 -9.95
N PHE A 130 0.73 -3.12 -10.80
CA PHE A 130 1.05 -4.54 -10.72
C PHE A 130 2.52 -4.72 -10.35
N TYR A 131 2.78 -5.38 -9.22
CA TYR A 131 4.11 -5.66 -8.69
C TYR A 131 4.48 -7.11 -8.94
N ASN A 132 5.61 -7.31 -9.61
CA ASN A 132 6.25 -8.61 -9.67
C ASN A 132 7.23 -8.75 -8.50
N ALA A 133 6.72 -9.22 -7.36
CA ALA A 133 7.51 -9.50 -6.16
C ALA A 133 7.99 -10.96 -6.12
N THR A 134 8.24 -11.54 -7.29
CA THR A 134 8.87 -12.86 -7.41
C THR A 134 10.29 -12.71 -7.94
N GLY A 135 11.28 -12.98 -7.09
CA GLY A 135 12.69 -12.65 -7.38
C GLY A 135 13.31 -13.32 -8.61
N ALA A 136 12.70 -14.38 -9.15
CA ALA A 136 13.20 -15.13 -10.31
C ALA A 136 12.33 -14.99 -11.58
N CYS A 137 11.29 -14.16 -11.56
CA CYS A 137 10.34 -14.11 -12.67
C CYS A 137 10.63 -13.02 -13.69
N ALA A 138 11.25 -13.40 -14.80
CA ALA A 138 11.61 -12.46 -15.86
C ALA A 138 10.39 -11.81 -16.56
N ASP A 139 9.24 -12.49 -16.62
CA ASP A 139 8.08 -12.08 -17.41
C ASP A 139 6.80 -12.16 -16.58
N GLY A 140 6.66 -11.25 -15.60
CA GLY A 140 5.42 -11.11 -14.84
C GLY A 140 4.31 -10.55 -15.71
N GLU A 141 3.15 -11.24 -15.76
CA GLU A 141 1.98 -10.84 -16.53
C GLU A 141 0.74 -10.77 -15.63
N LEU A 142 -0.12 -9.79 -15.89
CA LEU A 142 -1.48 -9.74 -15.33
C LEU A 142 -2.46 -9.72 -16.50
N ALA A 143 -3.39 -10.68 -16.54
CA ALA A 143 -4.35 -10.81 -17.64
C ALA A 143 -5.79 -11.02 -17.16
N ILE A 144 -6.75 -10.57 -17.94
CA ILE A 144 -8.19 -10.76 -17.70
C ILE A 144 -8.58 -12.19 -18.06
N MET A 145 -9.33 -12.85 -17.20
CA MET A 145 -9.89 -14.17 -17.42
C MET A 145 -11.32 -14.10 -18.02
N PRO A 146 -11.74 -15.13 -18.79
CA PRO A 146 -10.93 -16.22 -19.34
C PRO A 146 -10.18 -15.82 -20.62
N ALA A 147 -10.48 -14.64 -21.19
CA ALA A 147 -10.02 -14.22 -22.51
C ALA A 147 -8.50 -14.11 -22.66
N GLY A 148 -7.75 -13.96 -21.57
CA GLY A 148 -6.29 -13.85 -21.57
C GLY A 148 -5.74 -12.50 -22.03
N THR A 149 -6.61 -11.49 -22.17
CA THR A 149 -6.19 -10.13 -22.54
C THR A 149 -5.31 -9.54 -21.43
N ALA A 150 -4.05 -9.21 -21.76
CA ALA A 150 -3.14 -8.65 -20.77
C ALA A 150 -3.51 -7.22 -20.36
N VAL A 151 -3.45 -6.98 -19.06
CA VAL A 151 -3.49 -5.67 -18.42
C VAL A 151 -2.07 -5.09 -18.32
N PHE A 152 -1.10 -5.94 -17.96
CA PHE A 152 0.33 -5.66 -17.89
C PHE A 152 1.12 -6.86 -18.43
N ARG A 153 2.24 -6.60 -19.11
CA ARG A 153 3.13 -7.62 -19.68
C ARG A 153 4.58 -7.31 -19.29
N SER A 154 5.40 -8.35 -19.19
CA SER A 154 6.85 -8.21 -19.04
C SER A 154 7.26 -7.28 -17.90
N VAL A 155 6.58 -7.43 -16.77
CA VAL A 155 6.99 -6.79 -15.52
C VAL A 155 8.17 -7.59 -14.98
N ALA A 156 9.36 -6.98 -15.02
CA ALA A 156 10.60 -7.59 -14.56
C ALA A 156 10.55 -7.98 -13.05
N PRO A 157 11.42 -8.90 -12.58
CA PRO A 157 11.51 -9.21 -11.16
C PRO A 157 11.84 -7.95 -10.37
N GLY A 158 11.16 -7.74 -9.24
CA GLY A 158 11.39 -6.57 -8.40
C GLY A 158 11.00 -5.25 -9.07
N ALA A 159 10.03 -5.28 -9.99
CA ALA A 159 9.53 -4.10 -10.68
C ALA A 159 8.01 -3.99 -10.56
N ALA A 160 7.51 -2.80 -10.89
CA ALA A 160 6.09 -2.52 -10.99
C ALA A 160 5.75 -1.74 -12.25
N GLN A 161 4.53 -1.93 -12.75
CA GLN A 161 3.93 -1.09 -13.78
C GLN A 161 2.58 -0.58 -13.30
N SER A 162 2.23 0.65 -13.67
CA SER A 162 0.99 1.30 -13.26
C SER A 162 0.21 1.81 -14.44
N ARG A 163 -1.12 1.85 -14.31
CA ARG A 163 -2.00 2.51 -15.28
C ARG A 163 -3.28 3.01 -14.63
N SER A 164 -3.87 4.05 -15.20
CA SER A 164 -5.22 4.50 -14.85
C SER A 164 -6.27 3.57 -15.46
N VAL A 165 -7.27 3.16 -14.68
CA VAL A 165 -8.37 2.31 -15.09
C VAL A 165 -9.72 2.89 -14.64
N ASN A 166 -10.76 2.64 -15.42
CA ASN A 166 -12.11 2.89 -14.94
C ASN A 166 -12.44 1.92 -13.81
N PRO A 167 -13.34 2.29 -12.89
CA PRO A 167 -13.96 1.34 -11.96
C PRO A 167 -14.59 0.19 -12.74
N VAL A 168 -14.04 -1.01 -12.59
CA VAL A 168 -14.50 -2.23 -13.26
C VAL A 168 -14.34 -3.42 -12.33
N GLU A 169 -15.13 -4.45 -12.57
CA GLU A 169 -14.92 -5.75 -11.98
C GLU A 169 -14.38 -6.72 -13.03
N ALA A 170 -13.45 -7.58 -12.64
CA ALA A 170 -12.88 -8.58 -13.53
C ALA A 170 -12.26 -9.73 -12.72
N ASP A 171 -12.27 -10.94 -13.26
CA ASP A 171 -11.39 -12.00 -12.80
C ASP A 171 -10.05 -11.87 -13.50
N LEU A 172 -8.97 -11.90 -12.74
CA LEU A 172 -7.62 -11.73 -13.25
C LEU A 172 -6.77 -12.96 -12.92
N ALA A 173 -5.80 -13.23 -13.79
CA ALA A 173 -4.71 -14.17 -13.53
C ALA A 173 -3.39 -13.39 -13.52
N ALA A 174 -2.67 -13.44 -12.40
CA ALA A 174 -1.27 -13.04 -12.33
C ALA A 174 -0.39 -14.26 -12.62
N ARG A 175 0.54 -14.13 -13.57
CA ARG A 175 1.27 -15.25 -14.15
C ARG A 175 2.77 -15.03 -14.07
N CYS A 176 3.47 -16.15 -13.90
CA CYS A 176 4.92 -16.21 -13.95
C CYS A 176 5.40 -17.61 -14.37
N GLY A 177 6.04 -17.72 -15.54
CA GLY A 177 6.73 -18.93 -15.97
C GLY A 177 5.85 -20.19 -15.96
N GLY A 178 4.64 -20.09 -16.53
CA GLY A 178 3.66 -21.18 -16.61
C GLY A 178 2.79 -21.38 -15.36
N ALA A 179 3.18 -20.83 -14.21
CA ALA A 179 2.34 -20.81 -13.01
C ALA A 179 1.44 -19.56 -12.99
N ALA A 180 0.24 -19.70 -12.44
CA ALA A 180 -0.73 -18.61 -12.31
C ALA A 180 -1.39 -18.61 -10.93
N ALA A 181 -1.73 -17.43 -10.46
CA ALA A 181 -2.61 -17.21 -9.31
C ALA A 181 -3.75 -16.29 -9.72
N SER A 182 -4.98 -16.66 -9.38
CA SER A 182 -6.17 -15.88 -9.71
C SER A 182 -6.55 -14.93 -8.59
N LEU A 183 -7.09 -13.77 -8.95
CA LEU A 183 -7.72 -12.85 -8.01
C LEU A 183 -8.96 -12.18 -8.65
N ARG A 184 -9.89 -11.73 -7.81
CA ARG A 184 -11.01 -10.89 -8.23
C ARG A 184 -10.62 -9.42 -8.10
N LEU A 185 -10.76 -8.68 -9.18
CA LEU A 185 -10.75 -7.22 -9.18
C LEU A 185 -12.18 -6.72 -8.94
N GLY A 186 -12.36 -5.85 -7.96
CA GLY A 186 -13.63 -5.21 -7.66
C GLY A 186 -13.46 -4.11 -6.61
N GLY A 187 -14.51 -3.32 -6.38
CA GLY A 187 -14.47 -2.25 -5.37
C GLY A 187 -13.47 -1.13 -5.68
N LEU A 188 -13.19 -0.88 -6.96
CA LEU A 188 -12.33 0.21 -7.38
C LEU A 188 -13.09 1.55 -7.30
N GLU A 189 -12.52 2.50 -6.58
CA GLU A 189 -13.06 3.84 -6.42
C GLU A 189 -12.27 4.84 -7.28
N ALA A 190 -12.95 5.88 -7.78
CA ALA A 190 -12.28 7.00 -8.44
C ALA A 190 -11.28 7.67 -7.46
N GLY A 191 -10.07 7.96 -7.95
CA GLY A 191 -8.98 8.47 -7.12
C GLY A 191 -8.34 7.42 -6.19
N GLY A 192 -8.87 6.20 -6.13
CA GLY A 192 -8.27 5.11 -5.36
C GLY A 192 -6.98 4.60 -6.00
N MET A 193 -5.99 4.29 -5.15
CA MET A 193 -4.73 3.70 -5.56
C MET A 193 -4.70 2.25 -5.09
N TYR A 194 -4.47 1.32 -6.02
CA TYR A 194 -4.51 -0.12 -5.76
C TYR A 194 -3.25 -0.79 -6.28
N SER A 195 -2.75 -1.73 -5.48
CA SER A 195 -1.60 -2.57 -5.83
C SER A 195 -2.06 -4.03 -5.94
N ILE A 196 -1.79 -4.64 -7.08
CA ILE A 196 -1.89 -6.09 -7.26
C ILE A 196 -0.49 -6.66 -7.10
N TRP A 197 -0.38 -7.68 -6.26
CA TRP A 197 0.87 -8.33 -5.93
C TRP A 197 0.91 -9.70 -6.58
N LEU A 198 1.98 -10.00 -7.31
CA LEU A 198 2.36 -11.37 -7.64
C LEU A 198 3.56 -11.75 -6.76
N MET A 199 3.37 -12.75 -5.91
CA MET A 199 4.41 -13.26 -5.00
C MET A 199 4.54 -14.77 -5.14
N ARG A 200 5.64 -15.33 -4.61
CA ARG A 200 5.90 -16.77 -4.55
C ARG A 200 6.58 -17.11 -3.23
N PRO A 201 5.86 -16.99 -2.10
CA PRO A 201 6.40 -17.27 -0.77
C PRO A 201 6.66 -18.77 -0.52
N GLY A 202 6.15 -19.65 -1.40
CA GLY A 202 6.38 -21.09 -1.41
C GLY A 202 6.36 -21.62 -2.84
N ALA A 203 6.01 -22.89 -3.05
CA ALA A 203 6.00 -23.50 -4.39
C ALA A 203 4.97 -22.87 -5.34
N ALA A 204 3.77 -22.57 -4.83
CA ALA A 204 2.70 -21.95 -5.60
C ALA A 204 2.81 -20.41 -5.58
N PRO A 205 2.52 -19.72 -6.71
CA PRO A 205 2.36 -18.27 -6.68
C PRO A 205 1.12 -17.89 -5.89
N VAL A 206 1.15 -16.71 -5.29
CA VAL A 206 -0.02 -16.05 -4.70
C VAL A 206 -0.24 -14.72 -5.38
N ALA A 207 -1.51 -14.35 -5.54
CA ALA A 207 -1.87 -13.04 -6.06
C ALA A 207 -3.04 -12.45 -5.30
N PHE A 208 -2.96 -11.16 -5.00
CA PHE A 208 -3.98 -10.44 -4.25
C PHE A 208 -3.89 -8.95 -4.54
N ILE A 209 -4.95 -8.23 -4.17
CA ILE A 209 -5.07 -6.79 -4.32
C ILE A 209 -5.11 -6.11 -2.94
N THR A 210 -4.47 -4.94 -2.84
CA THR A 210 -4.56 -4.05 -1.69
C THR A 210 -4.93 -2.65 -2.13
N ARG A 211 -5.63 -1.91 -1.27
CA ARG A 211 -5.76 -0.46 -1.40
C ARG A 211 -4.55 0.19 -0.75
N ASP A 212 -3.85 1.03 -1.50
CA ASP A 212 -2.70 1.77 -0.97
C ASP A 212 -3.18 2.81 0.03
N SER A 213 -2.40 3.03 1.09
CA SER A 213 -2.68 4.02 2.12
C SER A 213 -1.38 4.56 2.70
N THR A 214 -1.43 5.77 3.25
CA THR A 214 -0.34 6.39 4.00
C THR A 214 -0.75 6.41 5.47
N GLU A 215 0.20 6.14 6.37
CA GLU A 215 -0.04 6.19 7.80
C GLU A 215 -0.54 7.58 8.21
N ARG A 216 -1.60 7.62 9.01
CA ARG A 216 -2.09 8.88 9.56
C ARG A 216 -1.12 9.34 10.65
N ARG A 217 -0.64 10.58 10.54
CA ARG A 217 0.06 11.25 11.66
C ARG A 217 -0.93 11.41 12.81
N ARG A 218 -0.56 10.91 13.98
CA ARG A 218 -1.27 11.17 15.25
C ARG A 218 -0.71 12.42 15.90
#